data_AF-A0A5J6IE76-F1
#
_entry.id   AF-A0A5J6IE76-F1
#
_cell.length_a   1.000
_cell.length_b   1.000
_cell.length_c   1.000
_cell.angle_alpha   90.00
_cell.angle_beta   90.00
_cell.angle_gamma   90.00
#
_symmetry.space_group_name_H-M   'P 1'
#
loop_
_entity.id
_entity.type
_entity.pdbx_description
1 polymer ?
#
loop_
_entity_poly.entity_id
_entity_poly.type
_entity_poly.pdbx_seq_one_letter_code
_entity_poly.pdbx_strand_id
1 'polypeptide(L)'
;MTVCLLLLSVVAVTAAVPVPRALTRADWPEREPVVALWVWQCLVATVLLCCVTALALGAAAVFGTVRAQLFAPAPPAVTAAYDLSTAPPGAAALTLLLACGAAWTTAMLARELVEARRRRAQARAHLRERAPDLPAGLPAARGPLLVLEDEYPDAWWMPGSPPQLIVTTGALHRLTDHQLDAVLTHERGHARARHDWLLHLSTALATGFPRVPLFAHFCDQTHRLVELAADDTASRRCGHLTTALALIELNQHRGVLSCASSHRLLGERVDRLLEPPPRLGRRHRALTTTTAALVPLLPLLIVFAPGLTALS
;
A
#
# COMPACT_ATOMS: atom_id res chain seq x y z
N MET A 1 20.29 -0.51 -26.35
CA MET A 1 19.65 -1.28 -25.24
C MET A 1 20.48 -1.37 -23.96
N THR A 2 21.77 -1.73 -24.01
CA THR A 2 22.60 -1.98 -22.81
C THR A 2 22.64 -0.81 -21.82
N VAL A 3 22.75 0.43 -22.33
CA VAL A 3 22.73 1.64 -21.51
C VAL A 3 21.40 1.78 -20.75
N CYS A 4 20.26 1.54 -21.41
CA CYS A 4 18.95 1.58 -20.76
C CYS A 4 18.86 0.54 -19.63
N LEU A 5 19.27 -0.71 -19.87
CA LEU A 5 19.24 -1.76 -18.85
C LEU A 5 20.14 -1.42 -17.64
N LEU A 6 21.32 -0.83 -17.88
CA LEU A 6 22.21 -0.38 -16.82
C LEU A 6 21.58 0.76 -16.01
N LEU A 7 21.06 1.79 -16.68
CA LEU A 7 20.39 2.91 -16.01
C LEU A 7 19.17 2.45 -15.20
N LEU A 8 18.33 1.57 -15.76
CA LEU A 8 17.19 0.98 -15.05
C LEU A 8 17.64 0.17 -13.83
N SER A 9 18.73 -0.58 -13.94
CA SER A 9 19.29 -1.34 -12.82
C SER A 9 19.79 -0.42 -11.70
N VAL A 10 20.48 0.68 -12.05
CA VAL A 10 20.94 1.68 -11.08
C VAL A 10 19.77 2.34 -10.37
N VAL A 11 18.73 2.76 -11.12
CA VAL A 11 17.51 3.34 -10.54
C VAL A 11 16.80 2.33 -9.63
N ALA A 12 16.65 1.08 -10.06
CA ALA A 12 16.00 0.05 -9.26
C ALA A 12 16.76 -0.23 -7.95
N VAL A 13 18.09 -0.37 -7.99
CA VAL A 13 18.91 -0.64 -6.80
C VAL A 13 18.90 0.55 -5.84
N THR A 14 19.01 1.77 -6.35
CA THR A 14 18.95 2.99 -5.52
C THR A 14 17.56 3.19 -4.91
N ALA A 15 16.49 2.94 -5.65
CA ALA A 15 15.13 3.00 -5.13
C ALA A 15 14.82 1.87 -4.13
N ALA A 16 15.46 0.70 -4.25
CA ALA A 16 15.19 -0.44 -3.39
C ALA A 16 15.97 -0.46 -2.07
N VAL A 17 17.07 0.29 -1.96
CA VAL A 17 18.05 0.09 -0.88
C VAL A 17 18.37 1.37 -0.10
N PRO A 18 19.01 2.41 -0.66
CA PRO A 18 19.33 3.62 0.09
C PRO A 18 18.10 4.50 0.36
N VAL A 19 17.18 4.66 -0.60
CA VAL A 19 16.02 5.53 -0.43
C VAL A 19 15.07 5.07 0.68
N PRO A 20 14.68 3.77 0.77
CA PRO A 20 13.86 3.27 1.87
C PRO A 20 14.49 3.50 3.23
N ARG A 21 15.82 3.29 3.35
CA ARG A 21 16.54 3.49 4.62
C ARG A 21 16.65 4.96 5.02
N ALA A 22 16.79 5.85 4.05
CA ALA A 22 16.76 7.29 4.32
C ALA A 22 15.35 7.71 4.77
N LEU A 23 14.31 7.15 4.12
CA LEU A 23 12.92 7.47 4.41
C LEU A 23 12.49 6.98 5.81
N THR A 24 12.90 5.78 6.24
CA THR A 24 12.58 5.27 7.58
C THR A 24 13.35 5.92 8.71
N ARG A 25 14.46 6.62 8.40
CA ARG A 25 15.22 7.42 9.39
C ARG A 25 14.74 8.86 9.52
N ALA A 26 13.85 9.28 8.63
CA ALA A 26 13.34 10.64 8.65
C ALA A 26 12.10 10.73 9.56
N ASP A 27 11.95 11.83 10.29
CA ASP A 27 10.81 12.02 11.20
C ASP A 27 9.57 12.62 10.51
N TRP A 28 9.74 13.16 9.29
CA TRP A 28 8.63 13.81 8.57
C TRP A 28 7.48 12.87 8.16
N PRO A 29 7.68 11.56 7.87
CA PRO A 29 6.60 10.67 7.47
C PRO A 29 5.48 10.57 8.51
N GLU A 30 5.83 10.68 9.79
CA GLU A 30 4.89 10.67 10.91
C GLU A 30 4.06 11.96 10.96
N ARG A 31 4.63 13.08 10.51
CA ARG A 31 3.94 14.39 10.48
C ARG A 31 2.91 14.46 9.36
N GLU A 32 3.19 13.83 8.22
CA GLU A 32 2.34 13.83 7.02
C GLU A 32 2.16 12.40 6.46
N PRO A 33 1.35 11.55 7.13
CA PRO A 33 1.26 10.13 6.82
C PRO A 33 0.70 9.86 5.42
N VAL A 34 -0.23 10.68 4.93
CA VAL A 34 -0.79 10.54 3.58
C VAL A 34 0.27 10.80 2.50
N VAL A 35 1.14 11.79 2.70
CA VAL A 35 2.22 12.08 1.76
C VAL A 35 3.28 10.99 1.83
N ALA A 36 3.60 10.50 3.03
CA ALA A 36 4.52 9.38 3.18
C ALA A 36 4.03 8.12 2.46
N LEU A 37 2.75 7.75 2.60
CA LEU A 37 2.13 6.65 1.85
C LEU A 37 2.28 6.86 0.34
N TRP A 38 2.06 8.08 -0.15
CA TRP A 38 2.26 8.42 -1.57
C TRP A 38 3.72 8.24 -2.02
N VAL A 39 4.70 8.69 -1.22
CA VAL A 39 6.13 8.51 -1.52
C VAL A 39 6.49 7.03 -1.61
N TRP A 40 6.05 6.23 -0.64
CA TRP A 40 6.26 4.78 -0.62
C TRP A 40 5.67 4.08 -1.85
N GLN A 41 4.44 4.44 -2.24
CA GLN A 41 3.80 3.91 -3.44
C GLN A 41 4.58 4.29 -4.70
N CYS A 42 5.01 5.55 -4.83
CA CYS A 42 5.83 6.00 -5.96
C CYS A 42 7.17 5.26 -6.01
N LEU A 43 7.78 4.97 -4.86
CA LEU A 43 9.04 4.23 -4.77
C LEU A 43 8.89 2.78 -5.24
N VAL A 44 7.86 2.08 -4.74
CA VAL A 44 7.53 0.71 -5.18
C VAL A 44 7.18 0.68 -6.66
N ALA A 45 6.36 1.63 -7.13
CA ALA A 45 5.99 1.75 -8.55
C ALA A 45 7.22 1.95 -9.44
N THR A 46 8.19 2.77 -9.02
CA THR A 46 9.43 2.99 -9.75
C THR A 46 10.22 1.69 -9.94
N VAL A 47 10.40 0.92 -8.87
CA VAL A 47 11.12 -0.36 -8.94
C VAL A 47 10.38 -1.37 -9.82
N LEU A 48 9.07 -1.49 -9.66
CA LEU A 48 8.26 -2.38 -10.49
C LEU A 48 8.31 -1.98 -11.97
N LEU A 49 8.29 -0.68 -12.26
CA LEU A 49 8.37 -0.17 -13.62
C LEU A 49 9.76 -0.40 -14.23
N CYS A 50 10.85 -0.23 -13.47
CA CYS A 50 12.18 -0.66 -13.90
C CYS A 50 12.20 -2.14 -14.28
N CYS A 51 11.65 -3.01 -13.44
CA CYS A 51 11.59 -4.45 -13.70
C CYS A 51 10.77 -4.79 -14.95
N VAL A 52 9.58 -4.22 -15.09
CA VAL A 52 8.67 -4.49 -16.22
C VAL A 52 9.26 -3.97 -17.54
N THR A 53 9.82 -2.76 -17.53
CA THR A 53 10.43 -2.18 -18.73
C THR A 53 11.73 -2.88 -19.13
N ALA A 54 12.57 -3.26 -18.16
CA ALA A 54 13.75 -4.09 -18.42
C ALA A 54 13.37 -5.47 -18.96
N LEU A 55 12.31 -6.09 -18.42
CA LEU A 55 11.76 -7.34 -18.93
C LEU A 55 11.26 -7.20 -20.36
N ALA A 56 10.53 -6.13 -20.69
CA ALA A 56 10.02 -5.87 -22.03
C ALA A 56 11.17 -5.69 -23.05
N LEU A 57 12.19 -4.89 -22.71
CA LEU A 57 13.37 -4.69 -23.55
C LEU A 57 14.17 -5.98 -23.74
N GLY A 58 14.40 -6.73 -22.65
CA GLY A 58 15.10 -8.01 -22.70
C GLY A 58 14.34 -9.06 -23.50
N ALA A 59 13.02 -9.16 -23.32
CA ALA A 59 12.17 -10.06 -24.09
C ALA A 59 12.15 -9.70 -25.58
N ALA A 60 12.14 -8.41 -25.93
CA ALA A 60 12.26 -7.97 -27.32
C ALA A 60 13.64 -8.26 -27.93
N ALA A 61 14.70 -8.30 -27.13
CA ALA A 61 16.04 -8.68 -27.62
C ALA A 61 16.18 -10.19 -27.84
N VAL A 62 15.53 -11.01 -27.00
CA VAL A 62 15.64 -12.48 -27.04
C VAL A 62 14.61 -13.11 -27.99
N PHE A 63 13.37 -12.60 -28.02
CA PHE A 63 12.26 -13.18 -28.76
C PHE A 63 11.81 -12.26 -29.90
N GLY A 64 12.08 -12.68 -31.13
CA GLY A 64 11.74 -11.91 -32.33
C GLY A 64 10.23 -11.62 -32.48
N THR A 65 9.35 -12.48 -31.96
CA THR A 65 7.90 -12.28 -31.94
C THR A 65 7.49 -11.13 -31.02
N VAL A 66 8.06 -11.08 -29.81
CA VAL A 66 7.84 -9.99 -28.84
C VAL A 66 8.36 -8.68 -29.43
N ARG A 67 9.54 -8.70 -30.07
CA ARG A 67 10.07 -7.54 -30.78
C ARG A 67 9.11 -7.03 -31.85
N ALA A 68 8.61 -7.92 -32.69
CA ALA A 68 7.70 -7.57 -33.77
C ALA A 68 6.41 -6.95 -33.25
N GLN A 69 5.85 -7.46 -32.15
CA GLN A 69 4.62 -6.89 -31.56
C GLN A 69 4.87 -5.58 -30.82
N LEU A 70 5.93 -5.51 -30.00
CA LEU A 70 6.25 -4.32 -29.21
C LEU A 70 6.61 -3.11 -30.09
N PHE A 71 7.29 -3.37 -31.21
CA PHE A 71 7.70 -2.35 -32.17
C PHE A 71 6.86 -2.32 -33.46
N ALA A 72 5.75 -3.07 -33.54
CA ALA A 72 4.84 -3.04 -34.70
C ALA A 72 4.42 -1.62 -35.14
N PRO A 73 4.07 -0.69 -34.22
CA PRO A 73 3.73 0.68 -34.60
C PRO A 73 4.94 1.60 -34.80
N ALA A 74 6.17 1.13 -34.53
CA ALA A 74 7.36 1.97 -34.48
C ALA A 74 8.07 2.07 -35.84
N PRO A 75 8.52 3.28 -36.26
CA PRO A 75 9.36 3.44 -37.45
C PRO A 75 10.68 2.65 -37.37
N PRO A 76 11.27 2.26 -38.51
CA PRO A 76 12.55 1.55 -38.54
C PRO A 76 13.68 2.28 -37.79
N ALA A 77 13.72 3.61 -37.86
CA ALA A 77 14.68 4.44 -37.13
C ALA A 77 14.62 4.22 -35.60
N VAL A 78 13.42 4.07 -35.04
CA VAL A 78 13.21 3.79 -33.61
C VAL A 78 13.74 2.40 -33.28
N THR A 79 13.42 1.38 -34.09
CA THR A 79 13.91 0.01 -33.84
C THR A 79 15.44 -0.09 -33.89
N ALA A 80 16.08 0.65 -34.80
CA ALA A 80 17.53 0.71 -34.93
C ALA A 80 18.20 1.37 -33.71
N ALA A 81 17.58 2.40 -33.12
CA ALA A 81 18.11 3.10 -31.95
C ALA A 81 18.23 2.21 -30.69
N TYR A 82 17.42 1.14 -30.59
CA TYR A 82 17.53 0.20 -29.49
C TYR A 82 18.63 -0.84 -29.68
N ASP A 83 19.18 -1.02 -30.89
CA ASP A 83 20.15 -2.06 -31.27
C ASP A 83 19.78 -3.43 -30.67
N LEU A 84 18.59 -3.91 -31.02
CA LEU A 84 18.06 -5.21 -30.57
C LEU A 84 18.61 -6.39 -31.37
N SER A 85 19.55 -6.14 -32.28
CA SER A 85 20.25 -7.13 -33.10
C SER A 85 21.23 -7.96 -32.29
N THR A 86 21.84 -7.35 -31.27
CA THR A 86 22.84 -8.01 -30.41
C THR A 86 22.36 -7.99 -28.97
N ALA A 87 21.85 -9.14 -28.50
CA ALA A 87 21.52 -9.28 -27.09
C ALA A 87 22.83 -9.27 -26.27
N PRO A 88 23.01 -8.36 -25.29
CA PRO A 88 24.22 -8.32 -24.50
C PRO A 88 24.35 -9.61 -23.70
N PRO A 89 25.59 -10.04 -23.41
CA PRO A 89 25.84 -11.23 -22.62
C PRO A 89 25.10 -11.12 -21.27
N GLY A 90 24.27 -12.12 -20.96
CA GLY A 90 23.43 -12.15 -19.75
C GLY A 90 22.03 -11.54 -19.90
N ALA A 91 21.67 -10.91 -21.02
CA ALA A 91 20.33 -10.37 -21.24
C ALA A 91 19.23 -11.44 -21.14
N ALA A 92 19.47 -12.63 -21.69
CA ALA A 92 18.54 -13.74 -21.60
C ALA A 92 18.36 -14.22 -20.14
N ALA A 93 19.44 -14.33 -19.39
CA ALA A 93 19.40 -14.72 -17.97
C ALA A 93 18.66 -13.67 -17.13
N LEU A 94 18.93 -12.38 -17.35
CA LEU A 94 18.22 -11.28 -16.69
C LEU A 94 16.73 -11.27 -17.06
N THR A 95 16.40 -11.45 -18.34
CA THR A 95 15.02 -11.52 -18.83
C THR A 95 14.27 -12.68 -18.18
N LEU A 96 14.88 -13.86 -18.13
CA LEU A 96 14.30 -15.03 -17.48
C LEU A 96 14.12 -14.80 -15.98
N LEU A 97 15.12 -14.22 -15.30
CA LEU A 97 15.03 -13.88 -13.88
C LEU A 97 13.87 -12.91 -13.62
N LEU A 98 13.74 -11.85 -14.42
CA LEU A 98 12.66 -10.88 -14.31
C LEU A 98 11.29 -11.49 -14.64
N ALA A 99 11.22 -12.40 -15.63
CA ALA A 99 10.00 -13.11 -15.97
C ALA A 99 9.54 -14.04 -14.83
N CYS A 100 10.48 -14.81 -14.25
CA CYS A 100 10.24 -15.61 -13.06
C CYS A 100 9.82 -14.74 -11.87
N GLY A 101 10.48 -13.59 -11.67
CA GLY A 101 10.12 -12.62 -10.64
C GLY A 101 8.71 -12.05 -10.84
N ALA A 102 8.32 -11.70 -12.07
CA ALA A 102 6.98 -11.21 -12.39
C ALA A 102 5.90 -12.29 -12.15
N ALA A 103 6.16 -13.53 -12.60
CA ALA A 103 5.28 -14.67 -12.35
C ALA A 103 5.12 -14.94 -10.85
N TRP A 104 6.22 -14.93 -10.10
CA TRP A 104 6.24 -15.10 -8.65
C TRP A 104 5.48 -13.98 -7.92
N THR A 105 5.70 -12.73 -8.29
CA THR A 105 4.97 -11.56 -7.74
C THR A 105 3.47 -11.73 -7.94
N THR A 106 3.06 -12.11 -9.15
CA THR A 106 1.65 -12.33 -9.51
C THR A 106 1.05 -13.48 -8.69
N ALA A 107 1.79 -14.59 -8.53
CA ALA A 107 1.36 -15.73 -7.73
C ALA A 107 1.21 -15.38 -6.24
N MET A 108 2.14 -14.61 -5.67
CA MET A 108 2.08 -14.17 -4.27
C MET A 108 0.91 -13.20 -4.03
N LEU A 109 0.69 -12.24 -4.94
CA LEU A 109 -0.46 -11.35 -4.87
C LEU A 109 -1.77 -12.13 -4.98
N ALA A 110 -1.87 -13.08 -5.93
CA ALA A 110 -3.04 -13.94 -6.05
C ALA A 110 -3.27 -14.77 -4.77
N ARG A 111 -2.21 -15.32 -4.18
CA ARG A 111 -2.28 -16.09 -2.92
C ARG A 111 -2.80 -15.23 -1.78
N GLU A 112 -2.24 -14.04 -1.56
CA GLU A 112 -2.71 -13.14 -0.49
C GLU A 112 -4.16 -12.69 -0.72
N LEU A 113 -4.56 -12.42 -1.96
CA LEU A 113 -5.96 -12.09 -2.27
C LEU A 113 -6.91 -13.26 -1.99
N VAL A 114 -6.52 -14.49 -2.33
CA VAL A 114 -7.30 -15.69 -2.02
C VAL A 114 -7.38 -15.91 -0.52
N GLU A 115 -6.27 -15.78 0.20
CA GLU A 115 -6.21 -15.97 1.63
C GLU A 115 -7.00 -14.89 2.39
N ALA A 116 -6.92 -13.63 1.95
CA ALA A 116 -7.74 -12.54 2.47
C ALA A 116 -9.23 -12.80 2.22
N ARG A 117 -9.61 -13.31 1.04
CA ARG A 117 -11.00 -13.70 0.75
C ARG A 117 -11.46 -14.85 1.65
N ARG A 118 -10.61 -15.86 1.89
CA ARG A 118 -10.89 -16.99 2.79
C ARG A 118 -11.09 -16.52 4.23
N ARG A 119 -10.15 -15.74 4.77
CA ARG A 119 -10.26 -15.14 6.12
C ARG A 119 -11.52 -14.31 6.27
N ARG A 120 -11.87 -13.49 5.27
CA ARG A 120 -13.12 -12.73 5.25
C ARG A 120 -14.36 -13.63 5.21
N ALA A 121 -14.34 -14.71 4.42
CA ALA A 121 -15.45 -15.65 4.36
C ALA A 121 -15.65 -16.38 5.70
N GLN A 122 -14.57 -16.82 6.34
CA GLN A 122 -14.59 -17.43 7.67
C GLN A 122 -15.08 -16.45 8.74
N ALA A 123 -14.56 -15.22 8.76
CA ALA A 123 -15.01 -14.18 9.68
C ALA A 123 -16.51 -13.90 9.50
N ARG A 124 -17.01 -13.84 8.26
CA ARG A 124 -18.45 -13.69 7.99
C ARG A 124 -19.27 -14.90 8.42
N ALA A 125 -18.75 -16.11 8.29
CA ALA A 125 -19.44 -17.32 8.75
C ALA A 125 -19.58 -17.29 10.28
N HIS A 126 -18.49 -17.02 10.99
CA HIS A 126 -18.47 -16.86 12.45
C HIS A 126 -19.41 -15.74 12.92
N LEU A 127 -19.44 -14.61 12.20
CA LEU A 127 -20.37 -13.52 12.49
C LEU A 127 -21.82 -13.90 12.30
N ARG A 128 -22.17 -14.74 11.31
CA ARG A 128 -23.54 -15.25 11.14
C ARG A 128 -23.95 -16.18 12.26
N GLU A 129 -23.02 -16.96 12.81
CA GLU A 129 -23.30 -17.81 13.97
C GLU A 129 -23.62 -16.97 15.21
N ARG A 130 -22.90 -15.86 15.42
CA ARG A 130 -23.10 -14.96 16.56
C ARG A 130 -24.24 -13.94 16.37
N ALA A 131 -24.55 -13.58 15.13
CA ALA A 131 -25.62 -12.65 14.77
C ALA A 131 -26.47 -13.27 13.65
N PRO A 132 -27.45 -14.15 14.00
CA PRO A 132 -28.27 -14.86 13.02
C PRO A 132 -29.07 -13.94 12.10
N ASP A 133 -29.41 -12.75 12.59
CA ASP A 133 -30.14 -11.70 11.86
C ASP A 133 -29.27 -10.95 10.84
N LEU A 134 -27.99 -11.33 10.67
CA LEU A 134 -27.13 -10.76 9.63
C LEU A 134 -27.74 -11.05 8.24
N PRO A 135 -28.21 -10.03 7.49
CA PRO A 135 -28.94 -10.28 6.25
C PRO A 135 -28.07 -11.02 5.22
N ALA A 136 -28.57 -12.11 4.67
CA ALA A 136 -27.99 -12.77 3.51
C ALA A 136 -28.28 -11.94 2.25
N GLY A 137 -27.52 -10.87 2.03
CA GLY A 137 -27.56 -10.04 0.82
C GLY A 137 -28.97 -9.56 0.42
N LEU A 138 -29.47 -8.47 1.00
CA LEU A 138 -30.74 -7.83 0.63
C LEU A 138 -30.68 -6.28 0.70
N PRO A 139 -31.52 -5.57 -0.09
CA PRO A 139 -31.48 -4.13 -0.30
C PRO A 139 -31.96 -3.30 0.92
N ALA A 140 -31.51 -2.05 0.93
CA ALA A 140 -31.51 -1.11 2.04
C ALA A 140 -32.86 -0.91 2.74
N ALA A 141 -32.88 -1.05 4.08
CA ALA A 141 -33.96 -0.51 4.92
C ALA A 141 -33.58 -0.22 6.39
N ARG A 142 -32.43 -0.69 6.91
CA ARG A 142 -31.88 -0.26 8.20
C ARG A 142 -30.39 -0.04 8.04
N GLY A 143 -29.88 1.05 8.64
CA GLY A 143 -28.56 1.62 8.35
C GLY A 143 -27.36 0.67 8.52
N PRO A 144 -26.15 1.11 8.15
CA PRO A 144 -24.97 0.25 8.00
C PRO A 144 -24.39 -0.31 9.32
N LEU A 145 -25.08 -0.21 10.46
CA LEU A 145 -24.56 -0.58 11.77
C LEU A 145 -25.11 -1.94 12.21
N LEU A 146 -24.22 -2.89 12.50
CA LEU A 146 -24.52 -4.17 13.12
C LEU A 146 -23.94 -4.18 14.55
N VAL A 147 -24.78 -4.43 15.54
CA VAL A 147 -24.32 -4.61 16.93
C VAL A 147 -24.03 -6.09 17.16
N LEU A 148 -22.80 -6.41 17.56
CA LEU A 148 -22.37 -7.77 17.89
C LEU A 148 -22.33 -7.93 19.42
N GLU A 149 -22.92 -8.99 19.94
CA GLU A 149 -22.80 -9.31 21.36
C GLU A 149 -21.38 -9.83 21.65
N ASP A 150 -20.58 -9.00 22.31
CA ASP A 150 -19.23 -9.32 22.76
C ASP A 150 -18.84 -8.36 23.90
N GLU A 151 -18.26 -8.87 24.98
CA GLU A 151 -17.82 -8.07 26.12
C GLU A 151 -16.58 -7.23 25.77
N TYR A 152 -15.78 -7.69 24.80
CA TYR A 152 -14.60 -6.97 24.36
C TYR A 152 -14.99 -5.78 23.47
N PRO A 153 -14.58 -4.55 23.82
CA PRO A 153 -14.89 -3.37 23.02
C PRO A 153 -14.12 -3.41 21.70
N ASP A 154 -14.84 -3.49 20.59
CA ASP A 154 -14.27 -3.49 19.25
C ASP A 154 -15.27 -2.90 18.25
N ALA A 155 -14.72 -2.31 17.20
CA ALA A 155 -15.51 -1.76 16.10
C ALA A 155 -14.69 -1.79 14.83
N TRP A 156 -15.26 -2.32 13.76
CA TRP A 156 -14.56 -2.39 12.49
C TRP A 156 -15.49 -2.30 11.29
N TRP A 157 -14.96 -1.79 10.19
CA TRP A 157 -15.66 -1.81 8.92
C TRP A 157 -15.57 -3.19 8.25
N MET A 158 -16.71 -3.80 7.97
CA MET A 158 -16.82 -5.02 7.16
C MET A 158 -17.12 -4.65 5.70
N PRO A 159 -16.18 -4.90 4.76
CA PRO A 159 -16.44 -4.78 3.34
C PRO A 159 -17.56 -5.75 2.94
N GLY A 160 -18.48 -5.33 2.07
CA GLY A 160 -19.64 -6.12 1.67
C GLY A 160 -20.54 -5.34 0.71
N SER A 161 -21.64 -5.97 0.28
CA SER A 161 -22.71 -5.29 -0.44
C SER A 161 -24.05 -5.62 0.26
N PRO A 162 -24.56 -4.74 1.14
CA PRO A 162 -23.99 -3.46 1.54
C PRO A 162 -22.76 -3.61 2.47
N PRO A 163 -21.84 -2.63 2.49
CA PRO A 163 -20.80 -2.60 3.51
C PRO A 163 -21.43 -2.26 4.87
N GLN A 164 -20.95 -2.92 5.92
CA GLN A 164 -21.51 -2.81 7.26
C GLN A 164 -20.41 -2.48 8.26
N LEU A 165 -20.71 -1.63 9.22
CA LEU A 165 -19.92 -1.31 10.38
C LEU A 165 -20.38 -2.23 11.51
N ILE A 166 -19.45 -3.00 12.06
CA ILE A 166 -19.71 -3.87 13.21
C ILE A 166 -19.23 -3.14 14.45
N VAL A 167 -20.05 -3.09 15.49
CA VAL A 167 -19.72 -2.51 16.79
C VAL A 167 -20.14 -3.51 17.88
N THR A 168 -19.26 -3.79 18.83
CA THR A 168 -19.61 -4.73 19.91
C THR A 168 -20.44 -4.06 21.00
N THR A 169 -21.23 -4.84 21.74
CA THR A 169 -21.93 -4.34 22.94
C THR A 169 -20.94 -3.78 23.95
N GLY A 170 -19.78 -4.41 24.16
CA GLY A 170 -18.70 -3.88 25.00
C GLY A 170 -18.23 -2.49 24.58
N ALA A 171 -18.16 -2.21 23.28
CA ALA A 171 -17.79 -0.88 22.77
C ALA A 171 -18.89 0.15 23.09
N LEU A 172 -20.17 -0.20 22.93
CA LEU A 172 -21.29 0.69 23.26
C LEU A 172 -21.40 0.99 24.76
N HIS A 173 -21.00 0.07 25.63
CA HIS A 173 -21.02 0.30 27.08
C HIS A 173 -19.86 1.19 27.56
N ARG A 174 -18.72 1.18 26.85
CA ARG A 174 -17.51 1.91 27.25
C ARG A 174 -17.34 3.25 26.58
N LEU A 175 -17.73 3.35 25.30
CA LEU A 175 -17.56 4.57 24.52
C LEU A 175 -18.75 5.50 24.71
N THR A 176 -18.46 6.75 25.01
CA THR A 176 -19.44 7.85 24.88
C THR A 176 -19.82 8.06 23.42
N ASP A 177 -20.96 8.72 23.14
CA ASP A 177 -21.41 8.99 21.76
C ASP A 177 -20.35 9.71 20.90
N HIS A 178 -19.63 10.65 21.49
CA HIS A 178 -18.56 11.39 20.81
C HIS A 178 -17.33 10.52 20.51
N GLN A 179 -16.97 9.62 21.43
CA GLN A 179 -15.88 8.66 21.21
C GLN A 179 -16.28 7.63 20.16
N LEU A 180 -17.54 7.17 20.18
CA LEU A 180 -18.07 6.29 19.16
C LEU A 180 -18.00 6.94 17.78
N ASP A 181 -18.44 8.19 17.60
CA ASP A 181 -18.34 8.88 16.30
C ASP A 181 -16.88 9.06 15.82
N ALA A 182 -15.93 9.22 16.74
CA ALA A 182 -14.50 9.25 16.41
C ALA A 182 -14.05 7.89 15.82
N VAL A 183 -14.41 6.78 16.46
CA VAL A 183 -14.15 5.42 15.97
C VAL A 183 -14.83 5.19 14.62
N LEU A 184 -16.09 5.60 14.47
CA LEU A 184 -16.81 5.44 13.20
C LEU A 184 -16.16 6.25 12.08
N THR A 185 -15.64 7.44 12.39
CA THR A 185 -14.94 8.27 11.42
C THR A 185 -13.57 7.68 11.04
N HIS A 186 -12.87 7.08 12.01
CA HIS A 186 -11.63 6.33 11.79
C HIS A 186 -11.86 5.14 10.84
N GLU A 187 -12.82 4.26 11.15
CA GLU A 187 -13.16 3.08 10.36
C GLU A 187 -13.63 3.42 8.93
N ARG A 188 -14.49 4.44 8.81
CA ARG A 188 -14.89 4.95 7.49
C ARG A 188 -13.70 5.53 6.72
N GLY A 189 -12.70 6.06 7.41
CA GLY A 189 -11.43 6.49 6.82
C GLY A 189 -10.71 5.35 6.10
N HIS A 190 -10.55 4.20 6.75
CA HIS A 190 -9.98 3.00 6.13
C HIS A 190 -10.76 2.54 4.90
N ALA A 191 -12.08 2.50 5.00
CA ALA A 191 -12.95 2.08 3.90
C ALA A 191 -12.84 3.01 2.68
N ARG A 192 -12.89 4.33 2.90
CA ARG A 192 -12.81 5.35 1.83
C ARG A 192 -11.46 5.33 1.13
N ALA A 193 -10.38 5.22 1.90
CA ALA A 193 -9.02 5.17 1.36
C ALA A 193 -8.62 3.78 0.84
N ARG A 194 -9.51 2.77 0.97
CA ARG A 194 -9.26 1.37 0.59
C ARG A 194 -7.95 0.83 1.17
N HIS A 195 -7.65 1.18 2.43
CA HIS A 195 -6.42 0.79 3.11
C HIS A 195 -6.19 -0.72 3.10
N ASP A 196 -7.26 -1.52 3.17
CA ASP A 196 -7.22 -2.97 2.97
C ASP A 196 -6.41 -3.40 1.75
N TRP A 197 -6.66 -2.79 0.59
CA TRP A 197 -5.97 -3.18 -0.65
C TRP A 197 -4.47 -2.89 -0.56
N LEU A 198 -4.13 -1.74 0.02
CA LEU A 198 -2.74 -1.34 0.19
C LEU A 198 -2.00 -2.28 1.15
N LEU A 199 -2.64 -2.68 2.25
CA LEU A 199 -2.11 -3.65 3.21
C LEU A 199 -1.93 -5.05 2.60
N HIS A 200 -2.89 -5.51 1.79
CA HIS A 200 -2.75 -6.78 1.07
C HIS A 200 -1.60 -6.75 0.07
N LEU A 201 -1.48 -5.65 -0.69
CA LEU A 201 -0.38 -5.47 -1.64
C LEU A 201 0.97 -5.43 -0.93
N SER A 202 1.10 -4.67 0.16
CA SER A 202 2.34 -4.54 0.90
C SER A 202 2.76 -5.86 1.55
N THR A 203 1.79 -6.62 2.09
CA THR A 203 2.00 -7.95 2.67
C THR A 203 2.42 -8.96 1.60
N ALA A 204 1.78 -8.96 0.42
CA ALA A 204 2.14 -9.85 -0.68
C ALA A 204 3.57 -9.60 -1.17
N LEU A 205 3.97 -8.34 -1.29
CA LEU A 205 5.34 -7.97 -1.69
C LEU A 205 6.36 -8.36 -0.63
N ALA A 206 6.09 -8.10 0.66
CA ALA A 206 7.01 -8.45 1.74
C ALA A 206 7.19 -9.97 1.92
N THR A 207 6.09 -10.73 1.84
CA THR A 207 6.14 -12.20 1.95
C THR A 207 6.71 -12.86 0.71
N GLY A 208 6.44 -12.32 -0.49
CA GLY A 208 6.99 -12.82 -1.74
C GLY A 208 8.48 -12.54 -1.91
N PHE A 209 8.99 -11.43 -1.37
CA PHE A 209 10.36 -10.99 -1.55
C PHE A 209 11.02 -10.60 -0.21
N PRO A 210 11.18 -11.55 0.73
CA PRO A 210 11.65 -11.25 2.09
C PRO A 210 13.08 -10.72 2.14
N ARG A 211 13.88 -10.97 1.10
CA ARG A 211 15.27 -10.49 0.98
C ARG A 211 15.39 -9.08 0.44
N VAL A 212 14.31 -8.47 -0.04
CA VAL A 212 14.32 -7.13 -0.62
C VAL A 212 13.89 -6.13 0.45
N PRO A 213 14.82 -5.30 0.99
CA PRO A 213 14.51 -4.43 2.12
C PRO A 213 13.37 -3.45 1.82
N LEU A 214 13.26 -2.95 0.59
CA LEU A 214 12.17 -2.06 0.16
C LEU A 214 10.79 -2.59 0.57
N PHE A 215 10.49 -3.86 0.29
CA PHE A 215 9.16 -4.40 0.51
C PHE A 215 8.87 -4.67 1.99
N ALA A 216 9.89 -5.07 2.75
CA ALA A 216 9.78 -5.21 4.20
C ALA A 216 9.47 -3.85 4.87
N HIS A 217 10.23 -2.81 4.56
CA HIS A 217 9.96 -1.46 5.08
C HIS A 217 8.65 -0.90 4.56
N PHE A 218 8.31 -1.14 3.29
CA PHE A 218 7.03 -0.71 2.73
C PHE A 218 5.85 -1.31 3.49
N CYS A 219 5.90 -2.59 3.82
CA CYS A 219 4.86 -3.26 4.60
C CYS A 219 4.75 -2.68 6.01
N ASP A 220 5.84 -2.62 6.75
CA ASP A 220 5.87 -2.07 8.11
C ASP A 220 5.34 -0.63 8.16
N GLN A 221 5.86 0.23 7.27
CA GLN A 221 5.46 1.63 7.21
C GLN A 221 4.04 1.81 6.71
N THR A 222 3.55 0.98 5.77
CA THR A 222 2.16 1.06 5.33
C THR A 222 1.21 0.76 6.47
N HIS A 223 1.45 -0.30 7.24
CA HIS A 223 0.63 -0.65 8.40
C HIS A 223 0.56 0.50 9.41
N ARG A 224 1.70 1.11 9.73
CA ARG A 224 1.78 2.26 10.64
C ARG A 224 1.09 3.51 10.08
N LEU A 225 1.46 3.94 8.88
CA LEU A 225 1.03 5.21 8.30
C LEU A 225 -0.47 5.23 7.97
N VAL A 226 -1.06 4.07 7.67
CA VAL A 226 -2.50 3.91 7.46
C VAL A 226 -3.30 4.25 8.72
N GLU A 227 -2.88 3.74 9.88
CA GLU A 227 -3.48 4.07 11.19
C GLU A 227 -3.33 5.56 11.49
N LEU A 228 -2.11 6.09 11.31
CA LEU A 228 -1.81 7.51 11.52
C LEU A 228 -2.65 8.43 10.63
N ALA A 229 -2.96 8.01 9.39
CA ALA A 229 -3.80 8.77 8.45
C ALA A 229 -5.30 8.70 8.81
N ALA A 230 -5.76 7.57 9.35
CA ALA A 230 -7.12 7.40 9.82
C ALA A 230 -7.37 8.19 11.12
N ASP A 231 -6.43 8.18 12.06
CA ASP A 231 -6.43 9.02 13.27
C ASP A 231 -6.46 10.51 12.94
N ASP A 232 -5.67 10.93 11.95
CA ASP A 232 -5.68 12.29 11.39
C ASP A 232 -7.07 12.69 10.87
N THR A 233 -7.83 11.73 10.33
CA THR A 233 -9.16 11.97 9.77
C THR A 233 -10.22 12.03 10.86
N ALA A 234 -10.14 11.15 11.86
CA ALA A 234 -11.01 11.17 13.02
C ALA A 234 -10.79 12.44 13.87
N SER A 235 -9.55 12.78 14.18
CA SER A 235 -9.19 13.96 14.98
C SER A 235 -9.63 15.28 14.35
N ARG A 236 -9.54 15.42 13.01
CA ARG A 236 -10.06 16.60 12.29
C ARG A 236 -11.57 16.80 12.44
N ARG A 237 -12.33 15.72 12.66
CA ARG A 237 -13.80 15.76 12.71
C ARG A 237 -14.35 15.76 14.13
N CYS A 238 -13.76 14.95 15.00
CA CYS A 238 -14.29 14.65 16.34
C CYS A 238 -13.39 15.22 17.47
N GLY A 239 -12.24 15.80 17.12
CA GLY A 239 -11.26 16.34 18.06
C GLY A 239 -10.18 15.34 18.45
N HIS A 240 -8.97 15.84 18.72
CA HIS A 240 -7.81 15.00 19.03
C HIS A 240 -7.97 14.24 20.36
N LEU A 241 -8.39 14.93 21.43
CA LEU A 241 -8.59 14.31 22.75
C LEU A 241 -9.67 13.22 22.70
N THR A 242 -10.80 13.48 22.04
CA THR A 242 -11.89 12.51 21.86
C THR A 242 -11.40 11.25 21.14
N THR A 243 -10.60 11.42 20.09
CA THR A 243 -10.02 10.32 19.32
C THR A 243 -9.03 9.51 20.16
N ALA A 244 -8.18 10.18 20.95
CA ALA A 244 -7.22 9.53 21.84
C ALA A 244 -7.92 8.70 22.92
N LEU A 245 -8.93 9.28 23.58
CA LEU A 245 -9.72 8.58 24.60
C LEU A 245 -10.45 7.37 24.00
N ALA A 246 -11.06 7.53 22.83
CA ALA A 246 -11.73 6.42 22.16
C ALA A 246 -10.76 5.26 21.83
N LEU A 247 -9.54 5.60 21.38
CA LEU A 247 -8.48 4.63 21.10
C LEU A 247 -8.03 3.89 22.36
N ILE A 248 -7.90 4.58 23.50
CA ILE A 248 -7.55 3.99 24.80
C ILE A 248 -8.67 3.04 25.26
N GLU A 249 -9.92 3.48 25.25
CA GLU A 249 -11.07 2.69 25.70
C GLU A 249 -11.25 1.39 24.91
N LEU A 250 -11.06 1.43 23.59
CA LEU A 250 -11.07 0.24 22.73
C LEU A 250 -9.91 -0.74 23.01
N ASN A 251 -8.75 -0.24 23.46
CA ASN A 251 -7.55 -1.06 23.61
C ASN A 251 -7.21 -1.45 25.06
N GLN A 252 -7.94 -0.97 26.07
CA GLN A 252 -7.68 -1.27 27.49
C GLN A 252 -7.56 -2.78 27.77
N HIS A 253 -8.39 -3.62 27.15
CA HIS A 253 -8.35 -5.08 27.37
C HIS A 253 -7.29 -5.80 26.53
N ARG A 254 -6.89 -5.22 25.38
CA ARG A 254 -5.81 -5.78 24.56
C ARG A 254 -4.46 -5.67 25.26
N GLY A 255 -4.36 -4.85 26.31
CA GLY A 255 -3.15 -4.55 27.05
C GLY A 255 -2.45 -5.74 27.75
N VAL A 256 -3.15 -6.86 27.94
CA VAL A 256 -2.60 -8.06 28.62
C VAL A 256 -2.14 -9.13 27.61
N LEU A 257 -2.64 -9.10 26.37
CA LEU A 257 -2.44 -10.15 25.36
C LEU A 257 -1.77 -9.64 24.07
N SER A 258 -1.44 -8.36 24.00
CA SER A 258 -0.93 -7.71 22.79
C SER A 258 0.59 -7.75 22.71
N CYS A 259 1.12 -8.00 21.52
CA CYS A 259 2.56 -8.01 21.26
C CYS A 259 3.18 -6.63 21.59
N ALA A 260 4.45 -6.62 22.02
CA ALA A 260 5.19 -5.39 22.35
C ALA A 260 5.27 -4.36 21.20
N SER A 261 5.08 -4.77 19.94
CA SER A 261 4.98 -3.86 18.79
C SER A 261 3.64 -3.11 18.76
N SER A 262 2.54 -3.82 18.99
CA SER A 262 1.19 -3.25 19.01
C SER A 262 1.00 -2.26 20.18
N HIS A 263 1.61 -2.53 21.33
CA HIS A 263 1.64 -1.60 22.46
C HIS A 263 2.40 -0.31 22.16
N ARG A 264 3.59 -0.40 21.53
CA ARG A 264 4.38 0.79 21.16
C ARG A 264 3.65 1.66 20.14
N LEU A 265 3.01 1.05 19.15
CA LEU A 265 2.22 1.77 18.16
C LEU A 265 1.00 2.47 18.79
N LEU A 266 0.33 1.81 19.74
CA LEU A 266 -0.77 2.42 20.49
C LEU A 266 -0.31 3.67 21.27
N GLY A 267 0.79 3.56 22.01
CA GLY A 267 1.37 4.69 22.75
C GLY A 267 1.72 5.86 21.83
N GLU A 268 2.42 5.57 20.73
CA GLU A 268 2.79 6.57 19.72
C GLU A 268 1.55 7.30 19.14
N ARG A 269 0.48 6.57 18.84
CA ARG A 269 -0.76 7.15 18.31
C ARG A 269 -1.44 8.07 19.34
N VAL A 270 -1.49 7.65 20.60
CA VAL A 270 -2.05 8.45 21.69
C VAL A 270 -1.22 9.71 21.91
N ASP A 271 0.11 9.58 22.03
CA ASP A 271 1.01 10.72 22.22
C ASP A 271 0.88 11.73 21.07
N ARG A 272 0.80 11.25 19.82
CA ARG A 272 0.62 12.11 18.64
C ARG A 272 -0.74 12.80 18.60
N LEU A 273 -1.78 12.23 19.19
CA LEU A 273 -3.09 12.87 19.30
C LEU A 273 -3.10 13.91 20.44
N LEU A 274 -2.43 13.63 21.56
CA LEU A 274 -2.34 14.55 22.69
C LEU A 274 -1.42 15.75 22.39
N GLU A 275 -0.32 15.50 21.68
CA GLU A 275 0.65 16.51 21.25
C GLU A 275 0.84 16.45 19.72
N PRO A 276 -0.07 17.06 18.94
CA PRO A 276 -0.03 16.99 17.48
C PRO A 276 1.25 17.63 16.93
N PRO A 277 2.06 16.88 16.15
CA PRO A 277 3.30 17.42 15.61
C PRO A 277 3.00 18.51 14.57
N PRO A 278 3.90 19.50 14.42
CA PRO A 278 3.73 20.56 13.43
C PRO A 278 3.70 19.95 12.02
N ARG A 279 2.62 20.23 11.28
CA ARG A 279 2.45 19.80 9.89
C ARG A 279 3.48 20.43 8.97
N LEU A 280 3.78 19.76 7.85
CA LEU A 280 4.66 20.34 6.84
C LEU A 280 3.98 21.56 6.20
N GLY A 281 4.77 22.63 5.98
CA GLY A 281 4.27 23.80 5.25
C GLY A 281 3.75 23.40 3.86
N ARG A 282 2.69 24.07 3.37
CA ARG A 282 2.02 23.73 2.11
C ARG A 282 2.99 23.59 0.93
N ARG A 283 4.01 24.44 0.86
CA ARG A 283 5.06 24.39 -0.17
C ARG A 283 5.89 23.11 -0.09
N HIS A 284 6.39 22.76 1.11
CA HIS A 284 7.16 21.53 1.30
C HIS A 284 6.31 20.30 0.98
N ARG A 285 5.04 20.29 1.42
CA ARG A 285 4.09 19.23 1.09
C ARG A 285 3.93 19.06 -0.43
N ALA A 286 3.67 20.15 -1.14
CA ALA A 286 3.51 20.14 -2.59
C ALA A 286 4.79 19.70 -3.32
N LEU A 287 5.95 20.20 -2.88
CA LEU A 287 7.25 19.80 -3.42
C LEU A 287 7.50 18.31 -3.23
N THR A 288 7.31 17.76 -2.02
CA THR A 288 7.48 16.33 -1.76
C THR A 288 6.52 15.47 -2.58
N THR A 289 5.25 15.87 -2.70
CA THR A 289 4.28 15.13 -3.51
C THR A 289 4.63 15.15 -5.00
N THR A 290 5.08 16.29 -5.51
CA THR A 290 5.41 16.45 -6.93
C THR A 290 6.72 15.74 -7.27
N THR A 291 7.76 15.89 -6.44
CA THR A 291 9.02 15.16 -6.65
C THR A 291 8.78 13.66 -6.62
N ALA A 292 8.01 13.14 -5.66
CA ALA A 292 7.66 11.73 -5.59
C ALA A 292 6.89 11.25 -6.83
N ALA A 293 5.94 12.03 -7.33
CA ALA A 293 5.20 11.71 -8.54
C ALA A 293 6.06 11.71 -9.81
N LEU A 294 7.17 12.45 -9.83
CA LEU A 294 8.11 12.49 -10.96
C LEU A 294 9.07 11.28 -10.97
N VAL A 295 9.36 10.66 -9.82
CA VAL A 295 10.31 9.53 -9.76
C VAL A 295 9.91 8.35 -10.66
N PRO A 296 8.64 7.89 -10.69
CA PRO A 296 8.19 6.85 -11.62
C PRO A 296 8.28 7.23 -13.10
N LEU A 297 8.50 8.49 -13.45
CA LEU A 297 8.71 8.89 -14.85
C LEU A 297 10.14 8.61 -15.33
N LEU A 298 11.11 8.49 -14.42
CA LEU A 298 12.51 8.23 -14.76
C LEU A 298 12.70 6.92 -15.56
N PRO A 299 12.13 5.76 -15.16
CA PRO A 299 12.23 4.54 -15.94
C PRO A 299 11.62 4.68 -17.33
N LEU A 300 10.50 5.41 -17.46
CA LEU A 300 9.86 5.67 -18.75
C LEU A 300 10.77 6.52 -19.64
N LEU A 301 11.33 7.60 -19.10
CA LEU A 301 12.25 8.47 -19.84
C LEU A 301 13.49 7.68 -20.30
N ILE A 302 14.09 6.85 -19.44
CA ILE A 302 15.24 6.00 -19.81
C ILE A 302 14.90 5.07 -20.97
N VAL A 303 13.69 4.50 -20.97
CA VAL A 303 13.23 3.54 -21.99
C VAL A 303 12.85 4.24 -23.28
N PHE A 304 12.15 5.38 -23.23
CA PHE A 304 11.66 6.09 -24.41
C PHE A 304 12.69 7.05 -25.02
N ALA A 305 13.72 7.46 -24.29
CA ALA A 305 14.72 8.42 -24.77
C ALA A 305 15.35 8.02 -26.13
N PRO A 306 15.83 6.78 -26.35
CA PRO A 306 16.41 6.40 -27.64
C PRO A 306 15.43 6.53 -28.81
N GLY A 307 14.16 6.17 -28.59
CA GLY A 307 13.12 6.29 -29.60
C GLY A 307 12.76 7.74 -29.89
N LEU A 308 12.66 8.60 -28.87
CA LEU A 308 12.40 10.03 -29.05
C LEU A 308 13.55 10.73 -29.78
N THR A 309 14.81 10.41 -29.45
CA THR A 309 15.98 10.97 -30.14
C THR A 309 16.12 10.50 -31.59
N ALA A 310 15.52 9.35 -31.94
CA ALA A 310 15.52 8.85 -33.30
C ALA A 310 14.40 9.46 -34.18
N LEU A 311 13.43 10.12 -33.56
CA LEU A 311 12.30 10.78 -34.23
C LEU A 311 12.49 12.30 -34.39
N SER A 312 13.37 12.90 -33.57
CA SER A 312 13.79 14.30 -33.66
C SER A 312 14.82 14.51 -34.75
#